data_AF-B3VPZ5-F1
#
_entry.id   AF-B3VPZ5-F1
#
_cell.length_a   1.000
_cell.length_b   1.000
_cell.length_c   1.000
_cell.angle_alpha   90.00
_cell.angle_beta   90.00
_cell.angle_gamma   90.00
#
_symmetry.space_group_name_H-M   'P 1'
#
loop_
_entity.id
_entity.type
_entity.pdbx_description
1 polymer ?
#
loop_
_entity_poly.entity_id
_entity_poly.type
_entity_poly.pdbx_seq_one_letter_code
_entity_poly.pdbx_strand_id
1 'polypeptide(L)'
;MHRSPGVFFDHDKGKTHSSGKLLFAARIIPYRGSWLDIEFDAKDIVHARIDRRRKIPVTSLMFALGLDSEEILDTFYQHIVYTRAGEGWQMPYDAQRMKGFKPTSDLIDAKTGEVVVEAGRKITARLARQLGEKGVEALKVSDEELCGHYLAGDIVNPETGEIYAEAGDEITEKTLAGFIERGYDEITVLDIDHVNTGGYIRNTLAVDKNEAREEALFDIYRVMRPGEPPTLETAEAMFHSLFFDPERYDLSAVGRVKMNMRLDLKCEDTVRVLRREDVLAVIKTLVDLRDGKGEIDDIDNLGNRRVRSVGELMENQYRIGLLRMERAIKERMSSVEIDTVMPQDLINAKPAAAAVREFFGSSQLSQFMDQTNPLSEITHKRRLSALGPGGLT
;
A
#
# COMPACT_ATOMS: atom_id res chain seq x y z
N MET A 1 -23.97 -6.27 -11.81
CA MET A 1 -22.68 -6.97 -11.71
C MET A 1 -21.63 -5.90 -11.50
N HIS A 2 -20.92 -5.97 -10.38
CA HIS A 2 -19.89 -5.01 -9.99
C HIS A 2 -18.62 -5.76 -9.61
N ARG A 3 -17.50 -5.07 -9.43
CA ARG A 3 -16.27 -5.69 -8.92
C ARG A 3 -16.50 -6.17 -7.50
N SER A 4 -16.11 -7.39 -7.19
CA SER A 4 -16.20 -7.91 -5.82
C SER A 4 -15.30 -7.11 -4.89
N PRO A 5 -15.65 -6.97 -3.60
CA PRO A 5 -14.72 -6.41 -2.61
C PRO A 5 -13.43 -7.24 -2.54
N GLY A 6 -12.32 -6.58 -2.21
CA GLY A 6 -10.99 -7.19 -2.10
C GLY A 6 -9.87 -6.29 -2.62
N VAL A 7 -8.68 -6.86 -2.78
CA VAL A 7 -7.53 -6.23 -3.42
C VAL A 7 -7.35 -6.78 -4.84
N PHE A 8 -6.95 -5.92 -5.76
CA PHE A 8 -6.65 -6.28 -7.15
C PHE A 8 -5.34 -5.64 -7.58
N PHE A 9 -4.53 -6.38 -8.32
CA PHE A 9 -3.29 -5.90 -8.92
C PHE A 9 -3.38 -5.96 -10.44
N ASP A 10 -3.11 -4.85 -11.13
CA ASP A 10 -3.04 -4.82 -12.58
C ASP A 10 -1.87 -3.98 -13.09
N HIS A 11 -1.74 -3.92 -14.41
CA HIS A 11 -0.90 -2.93 -15.07
C HIS A 11 -1.60 -2.36 -16.31
N ASP A 12 -1.20 -1.16 -16.72
CA ASP A 12 -1.77 -0.41 -17.84
C ASP A 12 -1.53 -1.02 -19.25
N LYS A 13 -0.87 -2.18 -19.31
CA LYS A 13 -0.38 -2.83 -20.53
C LYS A 13 0.49 -1.92 -21.41
N GLY A 14 1.20 -0.96 -20.80
CA GLY A 14 2.08 -0.01 -21.47
C GLY A 14 1.34 1.02 -22.31
N LYS A 15 0.04 1.23 -22.07
CA LYS A 15 -0.80 2.16 -22.85
C LYS A 15 -0.72 3.59 -22.35
N THR A 16 -0.38 3.80 -21.08
CA THR A 16 -0.46 5.12 -20.45
C THR A 16 0.80 5.96 -20.70
N HIS A 17 1.97 5.34 -20.80
CA HIS A 17 3.22 6.04 -21.05
C HIS A 17 3.82 5.71 -22.42
N SER A 18 4.32 6.73 -23.12
CA SER A 18 4.86 6.60 -24.49
C SER A 18 6.07 5.67 -24.61
N SER A 19 6.80 5.44 -23.52
CA SER A 19 7.91 4.47 -23.50
C SER A 19 7.44 3.01 -23.56
N GLY A 20 6.15 2.74 -23.43
CA GLY A 20 5.61 1.38 -23.32
C GLY A 20 5.90 0.69 -21.98
N LYS A 21 6.46 1.42 -21.01
CA LYS A 21 6.72 0.92 -19.66
C LYS A 21 5.41 0.53 -18.98
N LEU A 22 5.38 -0.67 -18.40
CA LEU A 22 4.23 -1.15 -17.64
C LEU A 22 4.14 -0.38 -16.32
N LEU A 23 2.99 0.25 -16.09
CA LEU A 23 2.68 0.91 -14.83
C LEU A 23 1.76 0.00 -14.03
N PHE A 24 2.29 -0.54 -12.92
CA PHE A 24 1.55 -1.42 -12.03
C PHE A 24 0.70 -0.60 -11.05
N ALA A 25 -0.47 -1.12 -10.72
CA ALA A 25 -1.35 -0.54 -9.72
C ALA A 25 -1.99 -1.64 -8.86
N ALA A 26 -2.21 -1.31 -7.59
CA ALA A 26 -3.03 -2.05 -6.66
C ALA A 26 -4.28 -1.23 -6.32
N ARG A 27 -5.43 -1.90 -6.24
CA ARG A 27 -6.70 -1.27 -5.88
C ARG A 27 -7.40 -2.07 -4.79
N ILE A 28 -7.66 -1.42 -3.67
CA ILE A 28 -8.46 -1.96 -2.57
C ILE A 28 -9.89 -1.45 -2.73
N ILE A 29 -10.81 -2.38 -3.01
CA ILE A 29 -12.23 -2.12 -3.20
C ILE A 29 -12.97 -2.62 -1.96
N PRO A 30 -13.50 -1.73 -1.10
CA PRO A 30 -14.37 -2.17 -0.02
C PRO A 30 -15.75 -2.55 -0.53
N TYR A 31 -16.50 -3.29 0.28
CA TYR A 31 -17.94 -3.41 0.10
C TYR A 31 -18.62 -2.05 0.29
N ARG A 32 -18.15 -1.29 1.27
CA ARG A 32 -18.60 0.04 1.64
C ARG A 32 -17.46 0.83 2.27
N GLY A 33 -17.29 2.09 1.89
CA GLY A 33 -16.21 2.94 2.38
C GLY A 33 -15.38 3.53 1.23
N SER A 34 -14.30 4.21 1.58
CA SER A 34 -13.41 4.86 0.62
C SER A 34 -12.53 3.87 -0.13
N TRP A 35 -12.28 4.12 -1.41
CA TRP A 35 -11.38 3.31 -2.23
C TRP A 35 -9.95 3.77 -2.00
N LEU A 36 -9.01 2.82 -1.96
CA LEU A 36 -7.58 3.09 -1.88
C LEU A 36 -6.90 2.50 -3.11
N ASP A 37 -6.39 3.38 -3.96
CA ASP A 37 -5.59 3.04 -5.14
C ASP A 37 -4.12 3.34 -4.84
N ILE A 38 -3.22 2.43 -5.21
CA ILE A 38 -1.76 2.60 -5.09
C ILE A 38 -1.18 2.32 -6.47
N GLU A 39 -0.46 3.27 -7.06
CA GLU A 39 -0.01 3.17 -8.44
C GLU A 39 1.42 3.67 -8.63
N PHE A 40 2.18 2.98 -9.48
CA PHE A 40 3.47 3.45 -9.97
C PHE A 40 3.28 4.57 -11.00
N ASP A 41 4.19 5.55 -10.98
CA ASP A 41 4.36 6.47 -12.09
C ASP A 41 5.51 6.06 -13.03
N ALA A 42 5.72 6.83 -14.09
CA ALA A 42 6.76 6.55 -15.08
C ALA A 42 8.19 6.62 -14.51
N LYS A 43 8.39 7.34 -13.40
CA LYS A 43 9.67 7.51 -12.69
C LYS A 43 9.89 6.45 -11.60
N ASP A 44 9.04 5.42 -11.54
CA ASP A 44 9.02 4.41 -10.48
C ASP A 44 8.77 4.97 -9.07
N ILE A 45 8.10 6.14 -8.96
CA ILE A 45 7.60 6.64 -7.68
C ILE A 45 6.22 6.06 -7.41
N VAL A 46 5.99 5.61 -6.18
CA VAL A 46 4.75 4.96 -5.76
C VAL A 46 3.82 6.00 -5.13
N HIS A 47 2.61 6.12 -5.67
CA HIS A 47 1.62 7.08 -5.18
C HIS A 47 0.41 6.37 -4.62
N ALA A 48 -0.16 6.90 -3.54
CA ALA A 48 -1.49 6.56 -3.06
C ALA A 48 -2.53 7.57 -3.55
N ARG A 49 -3.76 7.10 -3.73
CA ARG A 49 -4.92 7.91 -4.11
C ARG A 49 -6.18 7.39 -3.40
N ILE A 50 -6.82 8.27 -2.64
CA ILE A 50 -8.07 7.98 -1.92
C ILE A 50 -9.25 8.50 -2.74
N ASP A 51 -10.27 7.68 -2.98
CA ASP A 51 -11.51 8.05 -3.70
C ASP A 51 -11.27 8.77 -5.03
N ARG A 52 -10.24 8.34 -5.77
CA ARG A 52 -9.84 8.93 -7.06
C ARG A 52 -9.46 10.42 -7.01
N ARG A 53 -9.01 10.92 -5.86
CA ARG A 53 -8.57 12.33 -5.68
C ARG A 53 -7.11 12.55 -6.13
N ARG A 54 -6.50 13.65 -5.68
CA ARG A 54 -5.09 13.98 -5.95
C ARG A 54 -4.17 12.84 -5.46
N LYS A 55 -3.08 12.59 -6.18
CA LYS A 55 -2.01 11.68 -5.75
C LYS A 55 -1.27 12.26 -4.55
N ILE A 56 -0.85 11.39 -3.66
CA ILE A 56 0.13 11.65 -2.60
C ILE A 56 1.19 10.54 -2.65
N PRO A 57 2.44 10.78 -2.23
CA PRO A 57 3.42 9.72 -2.05
C PRO A 57 2.86 8.61 -1.16
N VAL A 58 3.17 7.35 -1.47
CA VAL A 58 2.67 6.22 -0.65
C VAL A 58 3.28 6.24 0.76
N THR A 59 4.48 6.80 0.92
CA THR A 59 5.16 7.01 2.20
C THR A 59 4.36 7.94 3.11
N SER A 60 3.67 8.96 2.59
CA SER A 60 2.78 9.82 3.38
C SER A 60 1.63 9.00 4.00
N LEU A 61 1.13 7.98 3.28
CA LEU A 61 0.15 7.06 3.86
C LEU A 61 0.77 6.23 4.99
N MET A 62 2.02 5.78 4.87
CA MET A 62 2.74 5.02 5.90
C MET A 62 3.03 5.87 7.15
N PHE A 63 3.47 7.11 6.96
CA PHE A 63 3.61 8.09 8.06
C PHE A 63 2.27 8.29 8.79
N ALA A 64 1.16 8.45 8.06
CA ALA A 64 -0.17 8.56 8.66
C ALA A 64 -0.61 7.30 9.44
N LEU A 65 -0.15 6.11 9.02
CA LEU A 65 -0.29 4.84 9.74
C LEU A 65 0.61 4.73 10.98
N GLY A 66 1.49 5.70 11.18
CA GLY A 66 2.38 5.82 12.33
C GLY A 66 3.70 5.07 12.20
N LEU A 67 4.19 4.86 10.98
CA LEU A 67 5.57 4.45 10.75
C LEU A 67 6.47 5.67 10.66
N ASP A 68 7.74 5.53 11.04
CA ASP A 68 8.80 6.48 10.71
C ASP A 68 9.62 6.02 9.48
N SER A 69 10.62 6.80 9.08
CA SER A 69 11.44 6.52 7.89
C SER A 69 12.20 5.19 8.00
N GLU A 70 12.77 4.87 9.16
CA GLU A 70 13.50 3.62 9.39
C GLU A 70 12.55 2.43 9.33
N GLU A 71 11.42 2.48 10.05
CA GLU A 71 10.40 1.43 10.04
C GLU A 71 9.83 1.20 8.63
N ILE A 72 9.67 2.26 7.83
CA ILE A 72 9.30 2.13 6.42
C ILE A 72 10.37 1.35 5.67
N LEU A 73 11.64 1.73 5.76
CA LEU A 73 12.72 1.07 5.03
C LEU A 73 12.89 -0.40 5.46
N ASP A 74 12.88 -0.68 6.76
CA ASP A 74 12.95 -2.03 7.36
C ASP A 74 11.80 -2.93 6.90
N THR A 75 10.62 -2.35 6.61
CA THR A 75 9.45 -3.12 6.15
C THR A 75 9.66 -3.66 4.74
N PHE A 76 10.34 -2.91 3.87
CA PHE A 76 10.44 -3.20 2.43
C PHE A 76 11.80 -3.73 1.99
N TYR A 77 12.86 -3.49 2.77
CA TYR A 77 14.23 -3.83 2.40
C TYR A 77 14.87 -4.76 3.44
N GLN A 78 15.82 -5.56 3.00
CA GLN A 78 16.75 -6.24 3.91
C GLN A 78 17.98 -5.35 4.12
N HIS A 79 18.75 -5.66 5.14
CA HIS A 79 19.92 -4.89 5.54
C HIS A 79 21.19 -5.71 5.36
N ILE A 80 22.26 -5.04 4.95
CA ILE A 80 23.60 -5.59 4.87
C ILE A 80 24.50 -4.75 5.74
N VAL A 81 25.18 -5.40 6.68
CA VAL A 81 26.18 -4.75 7.52
C VAL A 81 27.53 -4.85 6.82
N TYR A 82 28.09 -3.70 6.47
CA TYR A 82 29.45 -3.56 5.99
C TYR A 82 30.33 -3.23 7.20
N THR A 83 31.41 -4.00 7.38
CA THR A 83 32.36 -3.76 8.48
C THR A 83 33.72 -3.38 7.90
N ARG A 84 34.43 -2.48 8.57
CA ARG A 84 35.73 -1.99 8.11
C ARG A 84 36.78 -3.07 8.29
N ALA A 85 37.57 -3.31 7.26
CA ALA A 85 38.65 -4.29 7.23
C ALA A 85 39.91 -3.67 6.60
N GLY A 86 40.68 -2.95 7.42
CA GLY A 86 41.88 -2.22 6.98
C GLY A 86 41.52 -1.02 6.10
N GLU A 87 42.03 -0.98 4.88
CA GLU A 87 41.78 0.09 3.89
C GLU A 87 40.46 -0.08 3.10
N GLY A 88 39.69 -1.14 3.36
CA GLY A 88 38.40 -1.36 2.68
C GLY A 88 37.32 -1.88 3.62
N TRP A 89 36.25 -2.41 3.04
CA TRP A 89 35.11 -2.97 3.74
C TRP A 89 35.01 -4.47 3.50
N GLN A 90 34.25 -5.15 4.35
CA GLN A 90 33.82 -6.51 4.13
C GLN A 90 32.31 -6.61 4.28
N MET A 91 31.67 -7.37 3.39
CA MET A 91 30.24 -7.66 3.43
C MET A 91 30.00 -9.16 3.63
N PRO A 92 28.95 -9.56 4.36
CA PRO A 92 28.59 -10.96 4.49
C PRO A 92 28.19 -11.58 3.16
N TYR A 93 28.63 -12.81 2.94
CA TYR A 93 28.30 -13.60 1.77
C TYR A 93 26.91 -14.25 1.91
N ASP A 94 26.03 -13.99 0.94
CA ASP A 94 24.73 -14.65 0.84
C ASP A 94 24.54 -15.27 -0.56
N ALA A 95 24.41 -16.60 -0.62
CA ALA A 95 24.29 -17.32 -1.88
C ALA A 95 22.98 -17.03 -2.67
N GLN A 96 21.89 -16.66 -1.99
CA GLN A 96 20.63 -16.28 -2.64
C GLN A 96 20.77 -14.91 -3.29
N ARG A 97 21.36 -13.95 -2.59
CA ARG A 97 21.60 -12.59 -3.10
C ARG A 97 22.54 -12.59 -4.30
N MET A 98 23.61 -13.37 -4.23
CA MET A 98 24.59 -13.45 -5.33
C MET A 98 24.03 -14.14 -6.58
N LYS A 99 22.83 -14.73 -6.53
CA LYS A 99 22.23 -15.41 -7.68
C LYS A 99 21.85 -14.40 -8.77
N GLY A 100 22.47 -14.56 -9.94
CA GLY A 100 22.18 -13.71 -11.10
C GLY A 100 22.93 -12.38 -11.08
N PHE A 101 23.60 -12.05 -9.98
CA PHE A 101 24.47 -10.89 -9.86
C PHE A 101 25.65 -11.00 -10.85
N LYS A 102 26.01 -9.87 -11.43
CA LYS A 102 27.16 -9.73 -12.32
C LYS A 102 28.07 -8.67 -11.71
N PRO A 103 29.16 -9.06 -11.05
CA PRO A 103 30.01 -8.09 -10.37
C PRO A 103 30.72 -7.21 -11.40
N THR A 104 30.86 -5.92 -11.08
CA THR A 104 31.60 -4.93 -11.88
C THR A 104 33.10 -5.04 -11.69
N SER A 105 33.52 -5.48 -10.50
CA SER A 105 34.89 -5.74 -10.06
C SER A 105 35.09 -7.21 -9.70
N ASP A 106 36.32 -7.61 -9.42
CA ASP A 106 36.62 -8.95 -8.94
C ASP A 106 36.10 -9.14 -7.52
N LEU A 107 35.34 -10.21 -7.28
CA LEU A 107 34.91 -10.58 -5.93
C LEU A 107 36.04 -11.33 -5.25
N ILE A 108 36.49 -10.79 -4.12
CA ILE A 108 37.61 -11.32 -3.34
C ILE A 108 37.08 -11.84 -2.00
N ASP A 109 37.45 -13.06 -1.63
CA ASP A 109 37.14 -13.61 -0.30
C ASP A 109 37.95 -12.85 0.76
N ALA A 110 37.27 -12.29 1.76
CA ALA A 110 37.87 -11.50 2.81
C ALA A 110 38.86 -12.31 3.68
N LYS A 111 38.68 -13.64 3.78
CA LYS A 111 39.51 -14.51 4.61
C LYS A 111 40.79 -14.97 3.90
N THR A 112 40.67 -15.36 2.64
CA THR A 112 41.79 -15.92 1.85
C THR A 112 42.51 -14.88 1.00
N GLY A 113 41.84 -13.78 0.65
CA GLY A 113 42.34 -12.80 -0.30
C GLY A 113 42.32 -13.30 -1.75
N GLU A 114 41.73 -14.46 -2.02
CA GLU A 114 41.64 -15.04 -3.36
C GLU A 114 40.43 -14.49 -4.13
N VAL A 115 40.60 -14.31 -5.44
CA VAL A 115 39.50 -13.95 -6.35
C VAL A 115 38.58 -15.16 -6.51
N VAL A 116 37.38 -15.05 -5.95
CA VAL A 116 36.34 -16.10 -6.03
C VAL A 116 35.49 -15.98 -7.29
N VAL A 117 35.30 -14.77 -7.81
CA VAL A 117 34.61 -14.52 -9.08
C VAL A 117 35.25 -13.33 -9.79
N GLU A 118 35.63 -13.52 -11.06
CA GLU A 118 36.15 -12.46 -11.91
C GLU A 118 35.06 -11.46 -12.31
N ALA A 119 35.46 -10.19 -12.49
CA ALA A 119 34.62 -9.11 -12.97
C ALA A 119 33.87 -9.49 -14.26
N GLY A 120 32.60 -9.13 -14.33
CA GLY A 120 31.74 -9.39 -15.49
C GLY A 120 31.25 -10.83 -15.61
N ARG A 121 31.70 -11.78 -14.78
CA ARG A 121 31.19 -13.15 -14.79
C ARG A 121 29.88 -13.25 -14.02
N LYS A 122 28.77 -13.53 -14.73
CA LYS A 122 27.46 -13.73 -14.09
C LYS A 122 27.49 -14.93 -13.14
N ILE A 123 27.06 -14.71 -11.90
CA ILE A 123 27.01 -15.74 -10.88
C ILE A 123 25.74 -16.56 -11.06
N THR A 124 25.90 -17.83 -11.44
CA THR A 124 24.78 -18.77 -11.54
C THR A 124 24.40 -19.30 -10.16
N ALA A 125 23.16 -19.79 -9.99
CA ALA A 125 22.73 -20.40 -8.74
C ALA A 125 23.63 -21.57 -8.30
N ARG A 126 24.22 -22.31 -9.26
CA ARG A 126 25.20 -23.36 -8.97
C ARG A 126 26.51 -22.79 -8.43
N LEU A 127 27.04 -21.75 -9.07
CA LEU A 127 28.28 -21.11 -8.64
C LEU A 127 28.13 -20.50 -7.25
N ALA A 128 27.02 -19.81 -6.97
CA ALA A 128 26.75 -19.22 -5.66
C ALA A 128 26.74 -20.28 -4.54
N ARG A 129 26.05 -21.41 -4.75
CA ARG A 129 26.05 -22.53 -3.78
C ARG A 129 27.45 -23.11 -3.58
N GLN A 130 28.21 -23.30 -4.66
CA GLN A 130 29.58 -23.81 -4.58
C GLN A 130 30.52 -22.88 -3.81
N LEU A 131 30.34 -21.57 -3.92
CA LEU A 131 31.13 -20.60 -3.15
C LEU A 131 30.81 -20.68 -1.65
N GLY A 132 29.53 -20.79 -1.30
CA GLY A 132 29.13 -21.05 0.09
C GLY A 132 29.67 -22.39 0.63
N GLU A 133 29.60 -23.47 -0.15
CA GLU A 133 30.16 -24.79 0.21
C GLU A 133 31.69 -24.78 0.37
N LYS A 134 32.38 -23.90 -0.37
CA LYS A 134 33.83 -23.67 -0.24
C LYS A 134 34.21 -22.83 1.00
N GLY A 135 33.23 -22.36 1.77
CA GLY A 135 33.44 -21.64 3.02
C GLY A 135 33.66 -20.13 2.87
N VAL A 136 33.19 -19.52 1.77
CA VAL A 136 33.21 -18.06 1.62
C VAL A 136 32.16 -17.46 2.56
N GLU A 137 32.62 -16.75 3.59
CA GLU A 137 31.76 -16.14 4.61
C GLU A 137 31.60 -14.63 4.41
N ALA A 138 32.64 -13.95 3.92
CA ALA A 138 32.63 -12.52 3.68
C ALA A 138 33.41 -12.16 2.41
N LEU A 139 32.98 -11.11 1.74
CA LEU A 139 33.61 -10.58 0.53
C LEU A 139 34.22 -9.22 0.83
N LYS A 140 35.42 -8.98 0.32
CA LYS A 140 36.08 -7.66 0.40
C LYS A 140 35.43 -6.72 -0.61
N VAL A 141 35.17 -5.50 -0.15
CA VAL A 141 34.49 -4.43 -0.89
C VAL A 141 35.34 -3.17 -0.82
N SER A 142 35.47 -2.47 -1.94
CA SER A 142 36.20 -1.20 -2.00
C SER A 142 35.32 -0.01 -1.58
N ASP A 143 35.94 1.12 -1.22
CA ASP A 143 35.19 2.34 -0.88
C ASP A 143 34.35 2.84 -2.08
N GLU A 144 34.86 2.67 -3.30
CA GLU A 144 34.17 3.02 -4.55
C GLU A 144 32.90 2.18 -4.77
N GLU A 145 32.95 0.89 -4.43
CA GLU A 145 31.79 -0.01 -4.53
C GLU A 145 30.73 0.29 -3.47
N LEU A 146 31.13 0.82 -2.32
CA LEU A 146 30.18 1.21 -1.28
C LEU A 146 29.42 2.49 -1.65
N CYS A 147 30.00 3.33 -2.50
CA CYS A 147 29.37 4.55 -2.99
C CYS A 147 28.18 4.23 -3.92
N GLY A 148 27.09 5.00 -3.79
CA GLY A 148 25.84 4.80 -4.53
C GLY A 148 24.86 3.83 -3.87
N HIS A 149 25.28 3.14 -2.80
CA HIS A 149 24.37 2.41 -1.92
C HIS A 149 23.65 3.36 -0.95
N TYR A 150 22.58 2.88 -0.31
CA TYR A 150 21.72 3.69 0.56
C TYR A 150 21.80 3.24 2.01
N LEU A 151 21.89 4.18 2.94
CA LEU A 151 21.91 3.91 4.38
C LEU A 151 20.58 3.30 4.83
N ALA A 152 20.66 2.33 5.74
CA ALA A 152 19.48 1.69 6.31
C ALA A 152 18.87 2.46 7.49
N GLY A 153 19.70 3.12 8.28
CA GLY A 153 19.30 3.88 9.46
C GLY A 153 20.17 5.12 9.62
N ASP A 154 19.81 5.94 10.60
CA ASP A 154 20.48 7.21 10.86
C ASP A 154 21.91 7.00 11.39
N ILE A 155 22.84 7.80 10.89
CA ILE A 155 24.21 7.85 11.41
C ILE A 155 24.31 9.05 12.34
N VAL A 156 24.29 8.78 13.65
CA VAL A 156 24.23 9.81 14.69
C VAL A 156 25.46 9.79 15.59
N ASN A 157 25.92 10.97 16.00
CA ASN A 157 26.91 11.07 17.06
C ASN A 157 26.26 10.73 18.41
N PRO A 158 26.69 9.66 19.10
CA PRO A 158 26.09 9.26 20.37
C PRO A 158 26.34 10.26 21.52
N GLU A 159 27.36 11.11 21.43
CA GLU A 159 27.70 12.09 22.46
C GLU A 159 26.99 13.43 22.27
N THR A 160 26.87 13.90 21.03
CA THR A 160 26.27 15.22 20.72
C THR A 160 24.82 15.14 20.26
N GLY A 161 24.36 13.97 19.80
CA GLY A 161 23.05 13.80 19.17
C GLY A 161 22.96 14.44 17.77
N GLU A 162 24.09 14.84 17.18
CA GLU A 162 24.12 15.38 15.82
C GLU A 162 23.90 14.26 14.80
N ILE A 163 22.94 14.44 13.89
CA ILE A 163 22.65 13.52 12.79
C ILE A 163 23.58 13.86 11.62
N TYR A 164 24.42 12.90 11.22
CA TYR A 164 25.36 13.07 10.10
C TYR A 164 24.78 12.66 8.75
N ALA A 165 23.88 11.69 8.75
CA ALA A 165 23.12 11.25 7.59
C ALA A 165 21.85 10.55 8.05
N GLU A 166 20.79 10.65 7.26
CA GLU A 166 19.48 10.08 7.56
C GLU A 166 19.30 8.73 6.85
N ALA A 167 18.38 7.92 7.38
CA ALA A 167 17.97 6.66 6.78
C ALA A 167 17.47 6.87 5.33
N GLY A 168 18.05 6.12 4.39
CA GLY A 168 17.76 6.25 2.97
C GLY A 168 18.64 7.22 2.20
N ASP A 169 19.54 7.96 2.86
CA ASP A 169 20.53 8.79 2.17
C ASP A 169 21.50 7.95 1.35
N GLU A 170 21.94 8.52 0.22
CA GLU A 170 22.94 7.88 -0.65
C GLU A 170 24.34 8.09 -0.09
N ILE A 171 25.13 7.01 -0.05
CA ILE A 171 26.53 7.05 0.35
C ILE A 171 27.33 7.65 -0.80
N THR A 172 27.78 8.89 -0.60
CA THR A 172 28.73 9.58 -1.48
C THR A 172 30.16 9.43 -0.96
N GLU A 173 31.15 9.68 -1.82
CA GLU A 173 32.57 9.71 -1.40
C GLU A 173 32.81 10.66 -0.21
N LYS A 174 32.11 11.81 -0.20
CA LYS A 174 32.23 12.81 0.87
C LYS A 174 31.63 12.33 2.19
N THR A 175 30.44 11.73 2.15
CA THR A 175 29.79 11.20 3.36
C THR A 175 30.56 10.01 3.91
N LEU A 176 31.03 9.11 3.03
CA LEU A 176 31.83 7.95 3.42
C LEU A 176 33.15 8.35 4.08
N ALA A 177 33.90 9.29 3.48
CA ALA A 177 35.12 9.82 4.09
C ALA A 177 34.83 10.45 5.46
N GLY A 178 33.72 11.18 5.58
CA GLY A 178 33.27 11.75 6.84
C GLY A 178 32.97 10.70 7.92
N PHE A 179 32.38 9.56 7.54
CA PHE A 179 32.13 8.44 8.46
C PHE A 179 33.44 7.77 8.90
N ILE A 180 34.36 7.54 7.98
CA ILE A 180 35.67 6.94 8.27
C ILE A 180 36.50 7.83 9.21
N GLU A 181 36.57 9.15 8.95
CA GLU A 181 37.28 10.11 9.81
C GLU A 181 36.73 10.13 11.25
N ARG A 182 35.44 9.84 11.42
CA ARG A 182 34.76 9.81 12.73
C ARG A 182 34.84 8.45 13.42
N GLY A 183 35.46 7.45 12.79
CA GLY A 183 35.66 6.12 13.36
C GLY A 183 34.43 5.19 13.29
N TYR A 184 33.54 5.39 12.31
CA TYR A 184 32.48 4.41 12.04
C TYR A 184 33.06 3.19 11.32
N ASP A 185 33.24 2.10 12.07
CA ASP A 185 33.73 0.82 11.54
C ASP A 185 32.62 -0.09 11.01
N GLU A 186 31.35 0.24 11.25
CA GLU A 186 30.20 -0.52 10.78
C GLU A 186 29.18 0.43 10.12
N ILE A 187 28.72 0.07 8.92
CA ILE A 187 27.70 0.80 8.18
C ILE A 187 26.64 -0.20 7.72
N THR A 188 25.39 0.10 8.06
CA THR A 188 24.25 -0.72 7.64
C THR A 188 23.61 -0.12 6.39
N VAL A 189 23.48 -0.92 5.35
CA VAL A 189 23.06 -0.52 4.01
C VAL A 189 21.81 -1.30 3.59
N LEU A 190 20.91 -0.66 2.85
CA LEU A 190 19.75 -1.30 2.24
C LEU A 190 20.16 -2.25 1.10
N ASP A 191 19.65 -3.47 1.10
CA ASP A 191 19.87 -4.47 0.04
C ASP A 191 19.07 -4.14 -1.24
N ILE A 192 19.51 -3.10 -1.92
CA ILE A 192 18.97 -2.61 -3.20
C ILE A 192 20.03 -2.88 -4.27
N ASP A 193 19.75 -3.86 -5.14
CA ASP A 193 20.65 -4.28 -6.22
C ASP A 193 20.22 -3.76 -7.61
N HIS A 194 19.07 -3.09 -7.70
CA HIS A 194 18.45 -2.60 -8.95
C HIS A 194 18.17 -3.68 -10.01
N VAL A 195 18.31 -4.96 -9.66
CA VAL A 195 18.11 -6.12 -10.54
C VAL A 195 16.97 -6.98 -10.03
N ASN A 196 17.06 -7.43 -8.78
CA ASN A 196 16.04 -8.23 -8.11
C ASN A 196 15.19 -7.41 -7.14
N THR A 197 15.75 -6.32 -6.61
CA THR A 197 15.10 -5.43 -5.64
C THR A 197 15.32 -3.98 -6.03
N GLY A 198 14.24 -3.31 -6.44
CA GLY A 198 14.27 -1.89 -6.77
C GLY A 198 14.14 -0.96 -5.55
N GLY A 199 14.89 0.15 -5.55
CA GLY A 199 14.79 1.22 -4.54
C GLY A 199 13.52 2.08 -4.62
N TYR A 200 12.36 1.51 -4.97
CA TYR A 200 11.14 2.25 -5.26
C TYR A 200 10.56 3.00 -4.05
N ILE A 201 10.48 2.34 -2.89
CA ILE A 201 9.98 2.96 -1.65
C ILE A 201 10.98 3.99 -1.14
N ARG A 202 12.27 3.69 -1.16
CA ARG A 202 13.34 4.65 -0.84
C ARG A 202 13.26 5.90 -1.73
N ASN A 203 13.12 5.74 -3.04
CA ASN A 203 13.00 6.87 -3.97
C ASN A 203 11.71 7.65 -3.75
N THR A 204 10.64 6.99 -3.33
CA THR A 204 9.39 7.64 -2.97
C THR A 204 9.53 8.45 -1.69
N LEU A 205 10.22 7.91 -0.67
CA LEU A 205 10.54 8.58 0.58
C LEU A 205 11.33 9.86 0.31
N ALA A 206 12.36 9.81 -0.53
CA ALA A 206 13.17 10.97 -0.92
C ALA A 206 12.39 12.08 -1.67
N VAL A 207 11.24 11.76 -2.27
CA VAL A 207 10.36 12.73 -2.97
C VAL A 207 9.24 13.24 -2.05
N ASP A 208 8.95 12.52 -0.97
CA ASP A 208 7.98 12.93 0.03
C ASP A 208 8.46 14.19 0.74
N LYS A 209 7.52 15.05 1.10
CA LYS A 209 7.79 16.28 1.85
C LYS A 209 7.43 16.15 3.32
N ASN A 210 6.75 15.07 3.68
CA ASN A 210 6.36 14.79 5.05
C ASN A 210 7.45 13.95 5.68
N GLU A 211 7.87 14.34 6.89
CA GLU A 211 8.85 13.59 7.69
C GLU A 211 8.18 12.97 8.92
N ALA A 212 6.99 13.44 9.27
CA ALA A 212 6.25 13.01 10.46
C ALA A 212 4.78 12.66 10.18
N ARG A 213 4.20 11.86 11.09
CA ARG A 213 2.79 11.46 11.06
C ARG A 213 1.82 12.64 11.00
N GLU A 214 2.09 13.70 11.75
CA GLU A 214 1.21 14.89 11.80
C GLU A 214 1.11 15.59 10.43
N GLU A 215 2.25 15.81 9.78
CA GLU A 215 2.32 16.47 8.46
C GLU A 215 1.60 15.65 7.40
N ALA A 216 1.83 14.33 7.42
CA ALA A 216 1.16 13.39 6.55
C ALA A 216 -0.36 13.38 6.73
N LEU A 217 -0.85 13.40 7.99
CA LEU A 217 -2.27 13.54 8.28
C LEU A 217 -2.85 14.86 7.75
N PHE A 218 -2.09 15.96 7.85
CA PHE A 218 -2.50 17.25 7.31
C PHE A 218 -2.56 17.27 5.79
N ASP A 219 -1.61 16.66 5.07
CA ASP A 219 -1.69 16.60 3.61
C ASP A 219 -2.86 15.73 3.14
N ILE A 220 -3.08 14.57 3.77
CA ILE A 220 -4.26 13.73 3.51
C ILE A 220 -5.54 14.53 3.76
N TYR A 221 -5.63 15.25 4.88
CA TYR A 221 -6.79 16.09 5.19
C TYR A 221 -7.05 17.14 4.10
N ARG A 222 -6.00 17.85 3.63
CA ARG A 222 -6.10 18.87 2.58
C ARG A 222 -6.55 18.29 1.24
N VAL A 223 -6.18 17.04 0.93
CA VAL A 223 -6.67 16.33 -0.27
C VAL A 223 -8.16 16.01 -0.15
N MET A 224 -8.61 15.59 1.04
CA MET A 224 -9.99 15.19 1.30
C MET A 224 -10.93 16.39 1.49
N ARG A 225 -10.44 17.50 2.06
CA ARG A 225 -11.18 18.73 2.31
C ARG A 225 -10.35 19.95 1.94
N PRO A 226 -10.27 20.29 0.64
CA PRO A 226 -9.52 21.45 0.20
C PRO A 226 -10.15 22.74 0.75
N GLY A 227 -9.34 23.57 1.43
CA GLY A 227 -9.76 24.87 1.95
C GLY A 227 -10.14 24.91 3.43
N GLU A 228 -10.28 23.76 4.09
CA GLU A 228 -10.44 23.70 5.56
C GLU A 228 -9.05 23.56 6.22
N PRO A 229 -8.70 24.42 7.21
CA PRO A 229 -7.44 24.26 7.93
C PRO A 229 -7.50 23.00 8.79
N PRO A 230 -6.51 22.09 8.70
CA PRO A 230 -6.47 20.89 9.51
C PRO A 230 -6.05 21.20 10.95
N THR A 231 -6.62 20.47 11.90
CA THR A 231 -6.07 20.28 13.26
C THR A 231 -5.71 18.81 13.45
N LEU A 232 -4.78 18.49 14.34
CA LEU A 232 -4.35 17.09 14.54
C LEU A 232 -5.54 16.16 14.83
N GLU A 233 -6.42 16.57 15.76
CA GLU A 233 -7.61 15.81 16.13
C GLU A 233 -8.57 15.60 14.94
N THR A 234 -8.82 16.63 14.13
CA THR A 234 -9.75 16.53 12.99
C THR A 234 -9.16 15.70 11.86
N ALA A 235 -7.84 15.79 11.64
CA ALA A 235 -7.13 15.00 10.65
C ALA A 235 -7.06 13.52 11.04
N GLU A 236 -6.73 13.22 12.29
CA GLU A 236 -6.69 11.86 12.82
C GLU A 236 -8.09 11.22 12.81
N ALA A 237 -9.12 11.93 13.29
CA ALA A 237 -10.49 11.43 13.26
C ALA A 237 -10.99 11.16 11.84
N MET A 238 -10.64 12.04 10.88
CA MET A 238 -10.94 11.80 9.47
C MET A 238 -10.23 10.55 8.96
N PHE A 239 -8.92 10.44 9.14
CA PHE A 239 -8.14 9.31 8.66
C PHE A 239 -8.64 7.99 9.24
N HIS A 240 -8.92 7.95 10.55
CA HIS A 240 -9.55 6.81 11.21
C HIS A 240 -10.88 6.44 10.56
N SER A 241 -11.74 7.44 10.30
CA SER A 241 -13.06 7.25 9.69
C SER A 241 -13.02 6.71 8.26
N LEU A 242 -11.91 6.86 7.53
CA LEU A 242 -11.78 6.44 6.14
C LEU A 242 -11.60 4.93 6.01
N PHE A 243 -10.81 4.30 6.91
CA PHE A 243 -10.36 2.91 6.73
C PHE A 243 -10.57 2.00 7.96
N PHE A 244 -10.64 2.60 9.15
CA PHE A 244 -10.55 1.87 10.43
C PHE A 244 -11.85 1.88 11.23
N ASP A 245 -12.81 2.71 10.85
CA ASP A 245 -14.15 2.79 11.46
C ASP A 245 -15.12 1.76 10.85
N PRO A 246 -15.59 0.73 11.60
CA PRO A 246 -16.54 -0.27 11.10
C PRO A 246 -17.89 0.33 10.67
N GLU A 247 -18.29 1.47 11.24
CA GLU A 247 -19.53 2.14 10.86
C GLU A 247 -19.45 2.73 9.46
N ARG A 248 -18.25 2.99 8.93
CA ARG A 248 -17.98 3.66 7.65
C ARG A 248 -17.32 2.77 6.61
N TYR A 249 -16.44 1.87 7.05
CA TYR A 249 -15.67 0.98 6.22
C TYR A 249 -16.01 -0.49 6.47
N ASP A 250 -16.19 -1.25 5.39
CA ASP A 250 -16.51 -2.68 5.43
C ASP A 250 -15.99 -3.36 4.15
N LEU A 251 -15.10 -4.34 4.28
CA LEU A 251 -14.64 -5.20 3.19
C LEU A 251 -15.64 -6.32 2.85
N SER A 252 -16.62 -6.59 3.71
CA SER A 252 -17.37 -7.84 3.80
C SER A 252 -16.50 -9.06 4.11
N ALA A 253 -17.11 -10.12 4.63
CA ALA A 253 -16.40 -11.40 4.85
C ALA A 253 -15.75 -11.93 3.56
N VAL A 254 -16.44 -11.81 2.42
CA VAL A 254 -15.91 -12.24 1.11
C VAL A 254 -14.70 -11.41 0.70
N GLY A 255 -14.73 -10.09 0.88
CA GLY A 255 -13.60 -9.23 0.54
C GLY A 255 -12.40 -9.49 1.44
N ARG A 256 -12.63 -9.72 2.74
CA ARG A 256 -11.57 -10.12 3.68
C ARG A 256 -10.93 -11.44 3.29
N VAL A 257 -11.72 -12.47 3.00
CA VAL A 257 -11.21 -13.77 2.53
C VAL A 257 -10.40 -13.62 1.24
N LYS A 258 -10.90 -12.85 0.26
CA LYS A 258 -10.15 -12.59 -0.99
C LYS A 258 -8.83 -11.88 -0.77
N MET A 259 -8.81 -10.86 0.08
CA MET A 259 -7.60 -10.13 0.45
C MET A 259 -6.60 -11.04 1.13
N ASN A 260 -7.05 -11.82 2.13
CA ASN A 260 -6.21 -12.77 2.85
C ASN A 260 -5.61 -13.83 1.93
N MET A 261 -6.41 -14.39 1.02
CA MET A 261 -5.92 -15.37 0.04
C MET A 261 -4.90 -14.77 -0.94
N ARG A 262 -5.13 -13.53 -1.40
CA ARG A 262 -4.26 -12.89 -2.40
C ARG A 262 -2.92 -12.42 -1.80
N LEU A 263 -2.91 -12.05 -0.52
CA LEU A 263 -1.75 -11.52 0.20
C LEU A 263 -1.11 -12.53 1.16
N ASP A 264 -1.63 -13.76 1.22
CA ASP A 264 -1.25 -14.81 2.17
C ASP A 264 -1.29 -14.36 3.65
N LEU A 265 -2.35 -13.62 4.02
CA LEU A 265 -2.53 -13.09 5.37
C LEU A 265 -3.39 -14.02 6.24
N LYS A 266 -2.97 -14.20 7.50
CA LYS A 266 -3.73 -14.92 8.53
C LYS A 266 -4.56 -13.93 9.34
N CYS A 267 -5.77 -13.64 8.88
CA CYS A 267 -6.73 -12.78 9.56
C CYS A 267 -8.11 -13.43 9.55
N GLU A 268 -8.88 -13.24 10.62
CA GLU A 268 -10.26 -13.73 10.67
C GLU A 268 -11.14 -12.99 9.66
N ASP A 269 -12.13 -13.69 9.09
CA ASP A 269 -13.11 -13.13 8.15
C ASP A 269 -14.12 -12.16 8.81
N THR A 270 -14.15 -12.16 10.15
CA THR A 270 -14.91 -11.24 11.01
C THR A 270 -14.32 -9.83 11.00
N VAL A 271 -13.01 -9.67 10.76
CA VAL A 271 -12.32 -8.37 10.74
C VAL A 271 -12.51 -7.72 9.38
N ARG A 272 -13.46 -6.78 9.29
CA ARG A 272 -13.90 -6.18 8.01
C ARG A 272 -13.34 -4.80 7.71
N VAL A 273 -12.69 -4.15 8.68
CA VAL A 273 -11.94 -2.90 8.46
C VAL A 273 -10.55 -3.20 7.94
N LEU A 274 -9.88 -2.22 7.32
CA LEU A 274 -8.47 -2.38 6.98
C LEU A 274 -7.61 -2.34 8.24
N ARG A 275 -6.48 -3.03 8.19
CA ARG A 275 -5.43 -2.95 9.21
C ARG A 275 -4.16 -2.39 8.59
N ARG A 276 -3.25 -1.93 9.44
CA ARG A 276 -1.93 -1.48 9.02
C ARG A 276 -1.18 -2.57 8.24
N GLU A 277 -1.22 -3.82 8.73
CA GLU A 277 -0.55 -4.94 8.05
C GLU A 277 -1.13 -5.20 6.65
N ASP A 278 -2.44 -4.99 6.47
CA ASP A 278 -3.09 -5.18 5.17
C ASP A 278 -2.54 -4.17 4.15
N VAL A 279 -2.45 -2.89 4.54
CA VAL A 279 -1.95 -1.82 3.64
C VAL A 279 -0.49 -2.06 3.27
N LEU A 280 0.35 -2.39 4.25
CA LEU A 280 1.77 -2.69 4.01
C LEU A 280 1.96 -3.91 3.11
N ALA A 281 1.18 -4.99 3.33
CA ALA A 281 1.22 -6.18 2.48
C ALA A 281 0.79 -5.89 1.04
N VAL A 282 -0.19 -5.01 0.84
CA VAL A 282 -0.60 -4.57 -0.52
C VAL A 282 0.53 -3.83 -1.21
N ILE A 283 1.18 -2.89 -0.52
CA ILE A 283 2.29 -2.11 -1.08
C ILE A 283 3.46 -3.04 -1.40
N LYS A 284 3.79 -3.98 -0.50
CA LYS A 284 4.86 -4.96 -0.70
C LYS A 284 4.61 -5.82 -1.92
N THR A 285 3.39 -6.36 -2.04
CA THR A 285 3.00 -7.16 -3.21
C THR A 285 3.07 -6.34 -4.50
N LEU A 286 2.70 -5.06 -4.47
CA LEU A 286 2.79 -4.17 -5.64
C LEU A 286 4.25 -3.92 -6.06
N VAL A 287 5.15 -3.72 -5.10
CA VAL A 287 6.60 -3.59 -5.32
C VAL A 287 7.19 -4.88 -5.88
N ASP A 288 6.83 -6.04 -5.30
CA ASP A 288 7.26 -7.35 -5.77
C ASP A 288 6.84 -7.59 -7.23
N LEU A 289 5.61 -7.21 -7.61
CA LEU A 289 5.15 -7.29 -9.00
C LEU A 289 6.00 -6.44 -9.95
N ARG A 290 6.45 -5.26 -9.50
CA ARG A 290 7.32 -4.38 -10.27
C ARG A 290 8.73 -4.97 -10.44
N ASP A 291 9.22 -5.70 -9.45
CA ASP A 291 10.44 -6.52 -9.50
C ASP A 291 10.28 -7.80 -10.34
N GLY A 292 9.07 -8.08 -10.85
CA GLY A 292 8.76 -9.28 -11.64
C GLY A 292 8.49 -10.53 -10.80
N LYS A 293 8.22 -10.37 -9.50
CA LYS A 293 7.83 -11.44 -8.57
C LYS A 293 6.30 -11.49 -8.46
N GLY A 294 5.70 -12.59 -8.91
CA GLY A 294 4.26 -12.81 -8.85
C GLY A 294 3.52 -12.48 -10.15
N GLU A 295 2.19 -12.55 -10.10
CA GLU A 295 1.31 -12.37 -11.27
C GLU A 295 0.24 -11.31 -11.01
N ILE A 296 -0.17 -10.62 -12.07
CA ILE A 296 -1.30 -9.69 -12.02
C ILE A 296 -2.64 -10.42 -12.04
N ASP A 297 -3.67 -9.74 -11.53
CA ASP A 297 -5.02 -10.26 -11.51
C ASP A 297 -5.76 -9.92 -12.81
N ASP A 298 -6.51 -10.88 -13.35
CA ASP A 298 -7.53 -10.58 -14.35
C ASP A 298 -8.79 -10.02 -13.68
N ILE A 299 -8.86 -8.70 -13.66
CA ILE A 299 -9.97 -7.95 -13.09
C ILE A 299 -11.31 -8.26 -13.78
N ASP A 300 -11.31 -8.68 -15.05
CA ASP A 300 -12.54 -8.95 -15.79
C ASP A 300 -13.06 -10.38 -15.60
N ASN A 301 -12.27 -11.25 -14.95
CA ASN A 301 -12.68 -12.60 -14.60
C ASN A 301 -13.99 -12.59 -13.79
N LEU A 302 -14.91 -13.51 -14.12
CA LEU A 302 -16.18 -13.67 -13.40
C LEU A 302 -15.99 -13.94 -11.90
N GLY A 303 -14.90 -14.59 -11.50
CA GLY A 303 -14.54 -14.77 -10.09
C GLY A 303 -14.34 -13.44 -9.35
N ASN A 304 -13.97 -12.38 -10.06
CA ASN A 304 -13.76 -11.02 -9.55
C ASN A 304 -14.99 -10.11 -9.75
N ARG A 305 -16.07 -10.66 -10.30
CA ARG A 305 -17.35 -9.98 -10.48
C ARG A 305 -18.42 -10.56 -9.56
N ARG A 306 -19.21 -9.69 -8.95
CA ARG A 306 -20.28 -10.06 -8.02
C ARG A 306 -21.63 -9.57 -8.51
N VAL A 307 -22.62 -10.45 -8.41
CA VAL A 307 -24.03 -10.13 -8.66
C VAL A 307 -24.65 -9.69 -7.34
N ARG A 308 -25.26 -8.49 -7.30
CA ARG A 308 -26.09 -8.05 -6.18
C ARG A 308 -27.54 -8.30 -6.53
N SER A 309 -28.29 -8.84 -5.59
CA SER A 309 -29.74 -8.95 -5.70
C SER A 309 -30.43 -7.64 -5.31
N VAL A 310 -31.73 -7.54 -5.57
CA VAL A 310 -32.54 -6.39 -5.15
C VAL A 310 -32.51 -6.21 -3.63
N GLY A 311 -32.58 -7.32 -2.87
CA GLY A 311 -32.56 -7.30 -1.41
C GLY A 311 -31.30 -6.66 -0.85
N GLU A 312 -30.13 -7.01 -1.40
CA GLU A 312 -28.85 -6.44 -0.93
C GLU A 312 -28.70 -4.95 -1.27
N LEU A 313 -29.14 -4.54 -2.46
CA LEU A 313 -29.12 -3.11 -2.82
C LEU A 313 -30.07 -2.30 -1.94
N MET A 314 -31.26 -2.86 -1.65
CA MET A 314 -32.25 -2.24 -0.78
C MET A 314 -31.77 -2.16 0.67
N GLU A 315 -31.11 -3.21 1.19
CA GLU A 315 -30.52 -3.24 2.52
C GLU A 315 -29.53 -2.07 2.71
N ASN A 316 -28.63 -1.87 1.74
CA ASN A 316 -27.67 -0.76 1.78
C ASN A 316 -28.35 0.61 1.83
N GLN A 317 -29.39 0.82 1.00
CA GLN A 317 -30.12 2.09 1.00
C GLN A 317 -30.92 2.30 2.28
N TYR A 318 -31.54 1.25 2.80
CA TYR A 318 -32.26 1.29 4.06
C TYR A 318 -31.31 1.63 5.22
N ARG A 319 -30.11 1.03 5.25
CA ARG A 319 -29.06 1.35 6.23
C ARG A 319 -28.66 2.83 6.17
N ILE A 320 -28.53 3.43 4.99
CA ILE A 320 -28.27 4.88 4.86
C ILE A 320 -29.41 5.70 5.49
N GLY A 321 -30.65 5.27 5.27
CA GLY A 321 -31.83 5.85 5.93
C GLY A 321 -31.78 5.75 7.46
N LEU A 322 -31.37 4.59 7.99
CA LEU A 322 -31.18 4.38 9.43
C LEU A 322 -30.05 5.24 10.01
N LEU A 323 -28.90 5.36 9.34
CA LEU A 323 -27.81 6.23 9.78
C LEU A 323 -28.23 7.71 9.85
N ARG A 324 -29.05 8.18 8.91
CA ARG A 324 -29.63 9.54 8.97
C ARG A 324 -30.57 9.70 10.16
N MET A 325 -31.39 8.67 10.43
CA MET A 325 -32.30 8.65 11.58
C MET A 325 -31.53 8.64 12.91
N GLU A 326 -30.48 7.82 13.01
CA GLU A 326 -29.62 7.72 14.18
C GLU A 326 -28.97 9.06 14.53
N ARG A 327 -28.43 9.77 13.53
CA ARG A 327 -27.87 11.12 13.74
C ARG A 327 -28.89 12.10 14.31
N ALA A 328 -30.09 12.12 13.73
CA ALA A 328 -31.18 12.97 14.21
C ALA A 328 -31.63 12.59 15.64
N ILE A 329 -31.64 11.29 15.97
CA ILE A 329 -31.94 10.81 17.32
C ILE A 329 -30.86 11.27 18.30
N LYS A 330 -29.56 11.08 17.98
CA LYS A 330 -28.44 11.50 18.83
C LYS A 330 -28.48 13.01 19.13
N GLU A 331 -28.75 13.83 18.12
CA GLU A 331 -28.89 15.29 18.25
C GLU A 331 -30.10 15.72 19.09
N ARG A 332 -31.23 15.00 18.96
CA ARG A 332 -32.40 15.23 19.82
C ARG A 332 -32.13 14.81 21.26
N MET A 333 -31.50 13.65 21.47
CA MET A 333 -31.20 13.14 22.81
C MET A 333 -30.24 14.06 23.59
N SER A 334 -29.33 14.77 22.93
CA SER A 334 -28.46 15.75 23.60
C SER A 334 -29.19 17.02 24.04
N SER A 335 -30.36 17.30 23.46
CA SER A 335 -31.06 18.57 23.62
C SER A 335 -32.28 18.48 24.55
N VAL A 336 -32.74 17.27 24.89
CA VAL A 336 -34.00 17.08 25.63
C VAL A 336 -33.77 16.35 26.96
N GLU A 337 -34.53 16.72 27.98
CA GLU A 337 -34.51 16.08 29.30
C GLU A 337 -35.06 14.65 29.22
N ILE A 338 -34.21 13.67 29.56
CA ILE A 338 -34.47 12.23 29.41
C ILE A 338 -35.75 11.79 30.13
N ASP A 339 -36.08 12.40 31.26
CA ASP A 339 -37.23 12.02 32.09
C ASP A 339 -38.59 12.37 31.48
N THR A 340 -38.62 13.23 30.46
CA THR A 340 -39.86 13.75 29.85
C THR A 340 -40.16 13.17 28.47
N VAL A 341 -39.22 12.45 27.86
CA VAL A 341 -39.30 12.03 26.45
C VAL A 341 -39.59 10.55 26.33
N MET A 342 -40.58 10.21 25.50
CA MET A 342 -40.84 8.82 25.14
C MET A 342 -40.05 8.43 23.88
N PRO A 343 -39.60 7.16 23.74
CA PRO A 343 -38.81 6.72 22.58
C PRO A 343 -39.43 7.02 21.21
N GLN A 344 -40.76 6.99 21.11
CA GLN A 344 -41.49 7.32 19.88
C GLN A 344 -41.32 8.78 19.43
N ASP A 345 -41.03 9.70 20.34
CA ASP A 345 -40.86 11.14 20.05
C ASP A 345 -39.49 11.41 19.40
N LEU A 346 -38.52 10.53 19.64
CA LEU A 346 -37.19 10.59 19.06
C LEU A 346 -37.16 9.99 17.65
N ILE A 347 -38.02 9.00 17.36
CA ILE A 347 -37.99 8.23 16.12
C ILE A 347 -38.81 8.94 15.02
N ASN A 348 -38.13 9.34 13.95
CA ASN A 348 -38.77 9.86 12.74
C ASN A 348 -38.53 8.90 11.57
N ALA A 349 -39.60 8.26 11.07
CA ALA A 349 -39.50 7.30 9.96
C ALA A 349 -39.26 7.95 8.57
N LYS A 350 -39.41 9.27 8.43
CA LYS A 350 -39.29 9.96 7.12
C LYS A 350 -37.96 9.70 6.39
N PRO A 351 -36.77 9.74 7.04
CA PRO A 351 -35.50 9.49 6.36
C PRO A 351 -35.39 8.07 5.79
N ALA A 352 -35.83 7.05 6.54
CA ALA A 352 -35.83 5.67 6.09
C ALA A 352 -36.83 5.43 4.95
N ALA A 353 -38.06 5.96 5.08
CA ALA A 353 -39.07 5.87 4.04
C ALA A 353 -38.64 6.59 2.75
N ALA A 354 -37.97 7.74 2.87
CA ALA A 354 -37.44 8.47 1.73
C ALA A 354 -36.36 7.66 0.98
N ALA A 355 -35.43 7.04 1.70
CA ALA A 355 -34.39 6.20 1.09
C ALA A 355 -34.98 5.01 0.30
N VAL A 356 -36.03 4.38 0.83
CA VAL A 356 -36.74 3.30 0.13
C VAL A 356 -37.46 3.82 -1.14
N ARG A 357 -38.17 4.94 -1.04
CA ARG A 357 -38.85 5.53 -2.20
C ARG A 357 -37.88 5.96 -3.29
N GLU A 358 -36.76 6.56 -2.91
CA GLU A 358 -35.71 6.96 -3.84
C GLU A 358 -35.15 5.75 -4.58
N PHE A 359 -34.83 4.67 -3.85
CA PHE A 359 -34.33 3.42 -4.45
C PHE A 359 -35.28 2.84 -5.51
N PHE A 360 -36.59 2.76 -5.24
CA PHE A 360 -37.53 2.20 -6.22
C PHE A 360 -37.96 3.21 -7.30
N GLY A 361 -37.90 4.52 -7.01
CA GLY A 361 -38.40 5.56 -7.90
C GLY A 361 -37.37 6.08 -8.91
N SER A 362 -36.12 6.29 -8.51
CA SER A 362 -35.10 6.96 -9.33
C SER A 362 -33.89 6.08 -9.70
N SER A 363 -33.79 4.86 -9.16
CA SER A 363 -32.68 3.97 -9.47
C SER A 363 -32.71 3.54 -10.94
N GLN A 364 -31.56 3.62 -11.61
CA GLN A 364 -31.37 3.12 -12.98
C GLN A 364 -31.70 1.62 -13.14
N LEU A 365 -31.63 0.86 -12.02
CA LEU A 365 -31.93 -0.57 -11.98
C LEU A 365 -33.42 -0.85 -11.71
N SER A 366 -34.19 0.16 -11.30
CA SER A 366 -35.65 0.08 -11.15
C SER A 366 -36.30 0.51 -12.46
N GLN A 367 -36.58 -0.47 -13.33
CA GLN A 367 -37.10 -0.24 -14.67
C GLN A 367 -38.54 -0.75 -14.80
N PHE A 368 -39.32 -0.12 -15.68
CA PHE A 368 -40.63 -0.64 -16.04
C PHE A 368 -40.48 -2.04 -16.66
N MET A 369 -41.29 -2.98 -16.18
CA MET A 369 -41.22 -4.37 -16.61
C MET A 369 -41.61 -4.48 -18.09
N ASP A 370 -40.75 -5.08 -18.92
CA ASP A 370 -41.11 -5.50 -20.27
C ASP A 370 -42.19 -6.59 -20.22
N GLN A 371 -43.40 -6.22 -20.61
CA GLN A 371 -44.61 -7.03 -20.58
C GLN A 371 -45.06 -7.44 -22.00
N THR A 372 -44.19 -7.35 -23.00
CA THR A 372 -44.56 -7.65 -24.39
C THR A 372 -45.02 -9.10 -24.57
N ASN A 373 -44.37 -10.05 -23.90
CA ASN A 373 -44.74 -11.47 -23.85
C ASN A 373 -44.10 -12.16 -22.62
N PRO A 374 -44.54 -13.37 -22.24
CA PRO A 374 -44.01 -14.06 -21.05
C PRO A 374 -42.49 -14.33 -21.08
N LEU A 375 -41.90 -14.54 -22.26
CA LEU A 375 -40.46 -14.76 -22.42
C LEU A 375 -39.68 -13.47 -22.14
N SER A 376 -40.16 -12.33 -22.65
CA SER A 376 -39.60 -11.01 -22.36
C SER A 376 -39.63 -10.72 -20.87
N GLU A 377 -40.73 -11.03 -20.19
CA GLU A 377 -40.86 -10.82 -18.74
C GLU A 377 -39.83 -11.64 -17.95
N ILE A 378 -39.70 -12.93 -18.25
CA ILE A 378 -38.74 -13.83 -17.59
C ILE A 378 -37.30 -13.39 -17.89
N THR A 379 -37.01 -13.03 -19.14
CA THR A 379 -35.68 -12.57 -19.57
C THR A 379 -35.31 -11.26 -18.86
N HIS A 380 -36.27 -10.34 -18.70
CA HIS A 380 -36.04 -9.08 -18.01
C HIS A 380 -35.75 -9.30 -16.53
N LYS A 381 -36.50 -10.18 -15.84
CA LYS A 381 -36.27 -10.54 -14.44
C LYS A 381 -34.90 -11.21 -14.20
N ARG A 382 -34.39 -11.95 -15.17
CA ARG A 382 -33.08 -12.65 -15.09
C ARG A 382 -31.92 -11.84 -15.66
N ARG A 383 -32.15 -10.59 -16.09
CA ARG A 383 -31.13 -9.73 -16.68
C ARG A 383 -30.10 -9.30 -15.66
N LEU A 384 -28.82 -9.41 -16.03
CA LEU A 384 -27.71 -8.83 -15.28
C LEU A 384 -27.26 -7.54 -15.98
N SER A 385 -27.14 -6.45 -15.24
CA SER A 385 -26.59 -5.19 -15.73
C SER A 385 -25.24 -4.92 -15.08
N ALA A 386 -24.26 -4.42 -15.84
CA ALA A 386 -23.00 -3.90 -15.31
C ALA A 386 -23.08 -2.39 -14.97
N LEU A 387 -24.17 -1.74 -15.34
CA LEU A 387 -24.43 -0.31 -15.10
C LEU A 387 -25.11 -0.09 -13.74
N GLY A 388 -25.11 1.15 -13.27
CA GLY A 388 -25.78 1.57 -12.04
C GLY A 388 -24.82 1.78 -10.85
N PRO A 389 -25.37 1.94 -9.63
CA PRO A 389 -24.57 2.27 -8.45
C PRO A 389 -23.45 1.25 -8.18
N GLY A 390 -22.19 1.70 -8.23
CA GLY A 390 -21.00 0.85 -8.04
C GLY A 390 -20.64 -0.03 -9.25
N GLY A 391 -21.34 0.12 -10.36
CA GLY A 391 -21.03 -0.51 -11.64
C GLY A 391 -20.09 0.31 -12.52
N LEU A 392 -19.97 -0.09 -13.79
CA LEU A 392 -19.32 0.71 -14.82
C LEU A 392 -20.27 1.85 -15.23
N THR A 393 -19.72 3.04 -15.44
CA THR A 393 -20.44 4.21 -15.98
C THR A 393 -20.30 4.29 -17.48
#